data_AF-A0AAE3A1J4-F1
#
_entry.id   AF-A0AAE3A1J4-F1
#
_cell.length_a   1.000
_cell.length_b   1.000
_cell.length_c   1.000
_cell.angle_alpha   90.00
_cell.angle_beta   90.00
_cell.angle_gamma   90.00
#
_symmetry.space_group_name_H-M   'P 1'
#
loop_
_entity.id
_entity.type
_entity.pdbx_description
1 polymer ?
#
loop_
_entity_poly.entity_id
_entity_poly.type
_entity_poly.pdbx_seq_one_letter_code
_entity_poly.pdbx_strand_id
1 'polypeptide(L)'
;MKASLCVGEYCENAYNVEGLDIRVYSMEELCYCLKENAFLLDLSIMNDKLVDWIGEECKVWELAKQLYPMVHKQGSLSVFVVTILQYVGMYDPEEILQVEQVLKQGAGLSNLEKRKSQIDYMVEKRKYAAAIRGYDMLLETWNHLEQEGKELPAGKVRAAILHNKGVALTGLMFYDKAAYYFNEAWKTDPDREHLDAYLAAKRMELTEDAYVAFAAQNPENYTESLELEKRIEQFEREWEQQPEYRQLRLRGDWRVNDRVKYDAENERLTQALKNSYRTSVSV
;
A
#
# COMPACT_ATOMS: atom_id res chain seq x y z
N MET A 1 4.66 14.70 -31.13
CA MET A 1 5.07 14.93 -29.73
C MET A 1 6.55 14.63 -29.66
N LYS A 2 7.40 15.62 -29.34
CA LYS A 2 8.82 15.38 -29.05
C LYS A 2 8.90 15.18 -27.54
N ALA A 3 9.04 13.94 -27.07
CA ALA A 3 9.43 13.71 -25.69
C ALA A 3 10.85 14.29 -25.53
N SER A 4 11.04 15.29 -24.66
CA SER A 4 12.37 15.75 -24.31
C SER A 4 12.87 14.84 -23.20
N LEU A 5 13.67 13.84 -23.56
CA LEU A 5 14.51 13.12 -22.61
C LEU A 5 15.73 14.01 -22.33
N CYS A 6 16.17 14.08 -21.07
CA CYS A 6 17.27 14.90 -20.56
C CYS A 6 16.90 16.37 -20.29
N VAL A 7 15.81 16.63 -19.55
CA VAL A 7 15.51 17.98 -19.06
C VAL A 7 16.36 18.28 -17.82
N GLY A 8 17.28 19.23 -17.95
CA GLY A 8 18.22 19.55 -16.89
C GLY A 8 19.38 18.55 -16.80
N GLU A 9 19.99 18.46 -15.63
CA GLU A 9 21.11 17.56 -15.34
C GLU A 9 20.65 16.35 -14.49
N TYR A 10 21.37 15.24 -14.65
CA TYR A 10 21.28 14.13 -13.72
C TYR A 10 22.04 14.51 -12.45
N CYS A 11 21.36 14.48 -11.31
CA CYS A 11 21.86 15.01 -10.05
C CYS A 11 22.83 14.02 -9.39
N GLU A 12 23.88 14.53 -8.74
CA GLU A 12 24.71 13.71 -7.86
C GLU A 12 23.99 13.43 -6.54
N ASN A 13 23.26 14.43 -6.03
CA ASN A 13 22.45 14.34 -4.81
C ASN A 13 21.00 14.06 -5.17
N ALA A 14 20.46 12.93 -4.70
CA ALA A 14 19.04 12.63 -4.88
C ALA A 14 18.16 13.51 -3.98
N TYR A 15 16.99 13.87 -4.51
CA TYR A 15 15.89 14.36 -3.69
C TYR A 15 15.09 13.18 -3.13
N ASN A 16 14.83 13.20 -1.83
CA ASN A 16 13.88 12.27 -1.23
C ASN A 16 12.48 12.88 -1.29
N VAL A 17 11.58 12.23 -2.00
CA VAL A 17 10.21 12.68 -2.20
C VAL A 17 9.43 12.56 -0.89
N GLU A 18 9.26 13.70 -0.23
CA GLU A 18 8.49 13.83 1.02
C GLU A 18 7.11 13.16 0.88
N GLY A 19 6.77 12.29 1.84
CA GLY A 19 5.53 11.50 1.84
C GLY A 19 5.60 10.16 1.10
N LEU A 20 6.57 9.95 0.19
CA LEU A 20 6.75 8.70 -0.55
C LEU A 20 8.02 7.93 -0.19
N ASP A 21 9.02 8.61 0.40
CA ASP A 21 10.36 8.07 0.72
C ASP A 21 11.12 7.52 -0.52
N ILE A 22 10.73 7.98 -1.71
CA ILE A 22 11.34 7.60 -2.99
C ILE A 22 12.43 8.60 -3.32
N ARG A 23 13.63 8.10 -3.62
CA ARG A 23 14.76 8.93 -4.08
C ARG A 23 14.74 9.09 -5.60
N VAL A 24 14.87 10.32 -6.07
CA VAL A 24 14.93 10.67 -7.50
C VAL A 24 16.19 11.49 -7.78
N TYR A 25 16.79 11.25 -8.94
CA TYR A 25 18.05 11.83 -9.41
C TYR A 25 17.89 12.66 -10.69
N SER A 26 16.72 12.63 -11.33
CA SER A 26 16.45 13.46 -12.51
C SER A 26 15.03 13.99 -12.56
N MET A 27 14.79 14.96 -13.43
CA MET A 27 13.45 15.48 -13.70
C MET A 27 12.51 14.39 -14.23
N GLU A 28 13.01 13.45 -15.03
CA GLU A 28 12.23 12.33 -15.54
C GLU A 28 11.82 11.35 -14.45
N GLU A 29 12.75 11.02 -13.53
CA GLU A 29 12.45 10.18 -12.38
C GLU A 29 11.44 10.87 -11.43
N LEU A 30 11.57 12.19 -11.24
CA LEU A 30 10.58 12.97 -10.51
C LEU A 30 9.21 12.92 -11.20
N CYS A 31 9.14 13.16 -12.51
CA CYS A 31 7.89 13.08 -13.27
C CYS A 31 7.23 11.69 -13.19
N TYR A 32 8.03 10.63 -13.33
CA TYR A 32 7.57 9.26 -13.17
C TYR A 32 7.03 9.03 -11.76
N CYS A 33 7.77 9.45 -10.73
CA CYS A 33 7.35 9.32 -9.34
C CYS A 33 6.02 10.06 -9.07
N LEU A 34 5.88 11.30 -9.56
CA LEU A 34 4.68 12.11 -9.37
C LEU A 34 3.45 11.51 -10.08
N LYS A 35 3.60 11.01 -11.30
CA LYS A 35 2.51 10.39 -12.06
C LYS A 35 2.07 9.08 -11.41
N GLU A 36 3.00 8.15 -11.18
CA GLU A 36 2.67 6.81 -10.69
C GLU A 36 2.16 6.80 -9.25
N ASN A 37 2.50 7.82 -8.47
CA ASN A 37 2.08 7.98 -7.09
C ASN A 37 1.11 9.16 -6.89
N ALA A 38 0.47 9.67 -7.95
CA ALA A 38 -0.40 10.86 -7.88
C ALA A 38 -1.43 10.79 -6.75
N PHE A 39 -2.02 9.61 -6.53
CA PHE A 39 -2.99 9.37 -5.47
C PHE A 39 -2.39 9.49 -4.05
N LEU A 40 -1.10 9.22 -3.90
CA LEU A 40 -0.37 9.31 -2.64
C LEU A 40 0.14 10.72 -2.32
N LEU A 41 0.09 11.65 -3.28
CA LEU A 41 0.62 13.01 -3.07
C LEU A 41 -0.30 13.85 -2.17
N ASP A 42 0.33 14.63 -1.29
CA ASP A 42 -0.31 15.68 -0.50
C ASP A 42 0.51 16.97 -0.53
N LEU A 43 0.09 17.98 0.24
CA LEU A 43 0.75 19.28 0.25
C LEU A 43 2.19 19.23 0.79
N SER A 44 2.63 18.13 1.42
CA SER A 44 4.02 17.98 1.86
C SER A 44 5.03 18.03 0.71
N ILE A 45 4.61 17.65 -0.51
CA ILE A 45 5.47 17.75 -1.70
C ILE A 45 5.71 19.19 -2.14
N MET A 46 4.80 20.11 -1.77
CA MET A 46 4.91 21.53 -2.07
C MET A 46 5.77 22.20 -1.01
N ASN A 47 7.08 22.03 -1.12
CA ASN A 47 8.05 22.56 -0.17
C ASN A 47 9.27 23.16 -0.87
N ASP A 48 10.00 24.01 -0.15
CA ASP A 48 11.17 24.72 -0.67
C ASP A 48 12.29 23.76 -1.08
N LYS A 49 12.50 22.66 -0.33
CA LYS A 49 13.57 21.70 -0.64
C LYS A 49 13.43 21.10 -2.04
N LEU A 50 12.20 20.78 -2.46
CA LEU A 50 11.95 20.27 -3.81
C LEU A 50 12.26 21.34 -4.85
N VAL A 51 11.79 22.57 -4.62
CA VAL A 51 11.98 23.68 -5.57
C VAL A 51 13.46 24.03 -5.71
N ASP A 52 14.18 24.06 -4.60
CA ASP A 52 15.63 24.30 -4.56
C ASP A 52 16.37 23.18 -5.27
N TRP A 53 16.03 21.90 -5.05
CA TRP A 53 16.64 20.78 -5.76
C TRP A 53 16.42 20.87 -7.28
N ILE A 54 15.20 21.19 -7.73
CA ILE A 54 14.89 21.39 -9.16
C ILE A 54 15.76 22.52 -9.76
N GLY A 55 15.94 23.62 -9.03
CA GLY A 55 16.69 24.78 -9.51
C GLY A 55 18.21 24.56 -9.48
N GLU A 56 18.72 24.02 -8.38
CA GLU A 56 20.14 23.97 -8.05
C GLU A 56 20.80 22.66 -8.45
N GLU A 57 20.15 21.51 -8.28
CA GLU A 57 20.73 20.20 -8.60
C GLU A 57 20.39 19.81 -10.04
N CYS A 58 19.11 19.86 -10.44
CA CYS A 58 18.71 19.58 -11.83
C CYS A 58 19.07 20.72 -12.81
N LYS A 59 19.51 21.89 -12.31
CA LYS A 59 19.80 23.10 -13.10
C LYS A 59 18.61 23.61 -13.92
N VAL A 60 17.39 23.50 -13.39
CA VAL A 60 16.15 23.96 -14.06
C VAL A 60 15.56 25.19 -13.34
N TRP A 61 16.35 26.26 -13.27
CA TRP A 61 16.00 27.48 -12.52
C TRP A 61 14.72 28.17 -13.00
N GLU A 62 14.39 28.10 -14.30
CA GLU A 62 13.16 28.70 -14.82
C GLU A 62 11.90 27.99 -14.31
N LEU A 63 11.96 26.66 -14.13
CA LEU A 63 10.87 25.91 -13.50
C LEU A 63 10.79 26.23 -12.00
N ALA A 64 11.93 26.22 -11.30
CA ALA A 64 11.98 26.55 -9.88
C ALA A 64 11.36 27.93 -9.58
N LYS A 65 11.65 28.94 -10.41
CA LYS A 65 11.06 30.28 -10.31
C LYS A 65 9.54 30.30 -10.49
N GLN A 66 8.99 29.42 -11.33
CA GLN A 66 7.53 29.27 -11.50
C GLN A 66 6.88 28.56 -10.31
N LEU A 67 7.58 27.60 -9.69
CA LEU A 67 7.06 26.80 -8.58
C LEU A 67 7.13 27.54 -7.23
N TYR A 68 8.15 28.37 -7.00
CA TYR A 68 8.36 29.07 -5.73
C TYR A 68 7.12 29.87 -5.23
N PRO A 69 6.43 30.67 -6.08
CA PRO A 69 5.20 31.34 -5.66
C PRO A 69 4.06 30.38 -5.28
N MET A 70 4.00 29.19 -5.89
CA MET A 70 2.96 28.20 -5.60
C MET A 70 3.14 27.59 -4.22
N VAL A 71 4.38 27.40 -3.76
CA VAL A 71 4.67 26.92 -2.40
C VAL A 71 4.27 27.98 -1.36
N HIS A 72 4.65 29.23 -1.56
CA HIS A 72 4.47 30.28 -0.54
C HIS A 72 3.11 30.99 -0.55
N LYS A 73 2.32 30.89 -1.62
CA LYS A 73 1.02 31.60 -1.74
C LYS A 73 -0.18 30.66 -1.73
N GLN A 74 -0.08 29.51 -1.06
CA GLN A 74 -1.13 28.48 -1.00
C GLN A 74 -1.60 28.04 -2.40
N GLY A 75 -0.66 27.68 -3.26
CA GLY A 75 -0.96 27.12 -4.57
C GLY A 75 -1.73 25.80 -4.47
N SER A 76 -2.39 25.42 -5.57
CA SER A 76 -3.03 24.11 -5.66
C SER A 76 -2.00 23.01 -5.91
N LEU A 77 -2.10 21.89 -5.18
CA LEU A 77 -1.31 20.67 -5.41
C LEU A 77 -1.40 20.21 -6.86
N SER A 78 -2.61 20.22 -7.44
CA SER A 78 -2.81 19.79 -8.82
C SER A 78 -2.05 20.70 -9.79
N VAL A 79 -2.09 22.01 -9.57
CA VAL A 79 -1.40 23.00 -10.43
C VAL A 79 0.11 22.85 -10.30
N PHE A 80 0.61 22.65 -9.08
CA PHE A 80 2.04 22.47 -8.82
C PHE A 80 2.58 21.23 -9.57
N VAL A 81 1.94 20.07 -9.41
CA VAL A 81 2.37 18.83 -10.08
C VAL A 81 2.21 18.92 -11.59
N VAL A 82 1.09 19.42 -12.10
CA VAL A 82 0.86 19.58 -13.55
C VAL A 82 1.90 20.51 -14.17
N THR A 83 2.30 21.59 -13.48
CA THR A 83 3.34 22.50 -13.97
C THR A 83 4.68 21.78 -14.17
N ILE A 84 5.08 20.91 -13.24
CA ILE A 84 6.28 20.08 -13.38
C ILE A 84 6.15 19.14 -14.58
N LEU A 85 5.06 18.37 -14.67
CA LEU A 85 4.85 17.39 -15.73
C LEU A 85 4.82 18.03 -17.13
N GLN A 86 4.15 19.17 -17.27
CA GLN A 86 4.07 19.92 -18.52
C GLN A 86 5.42 20.51 -18.92
N TYR A 87 6.21 21.00 -17.95
CA TYR A 87 7.53 21.56 -18.24
C TYR A 87 8.48 20.52 -18.80
N VAL A 88 8.52 19.32 -18.20
CA VAL A 88 9.40 18.24 -18.67
C VAL A 88 8.89 17.64 -19.98
N GLY A 89 7.56 17.56 -20.16
CA GLY A 89 6.96 17.18 -21.44
C GLY A 89 7.13 15.72 -21.82
N MET A 90 7.23 14.81 -20.83
CA MET A 90 7.32 13.36 -21.05
C MET A 90 6.00 12.70 -21.40
N TYR A 91 4.90 13.23 -20.88
CA TYR A 91 3.56 12.64 -20.97
C TYR A 91 2.68 13.44 -21.92
N ASP A 92 1.72 12.75 -22.52
CA ASP A 92 0.74 13.43 -23.36
C ASP A 92 -0.28 14.23 -22.51
N PRO A 93 -1.01 15.19 -23.11
CA PRO A 93 -1.98 15.99 -22.37
C PRO A 93 -3.10 15.17 -21.70
N GLU A 94 -3.45 13.99 -22.22
CA GLU A 94 -4.51 13.14 -21.67
C GLU A 94 -4.02 12.45 -20.39
N GLU A 95 -2.79 11.94 -20.39
CA GLU A 95 -2.12 11.39 -19.20
C GLU A 95 -2.00 12.44 -18.09
N ILE A 96 -1.60 13.68 -18.43
CA ILE A 96 -1.49 14.78 -17.47
C ILE A 96 -2.87 15.16 -16.91
N LEU A 97 -3.91 15.14 -17.75
CA LEU A 97 -5.29 15.41 -17.31
C LEU A 97 -5.78 14.36 -16.32
N GLN A 98 -5.47 13.08 -16.54
CA GLN A 98 -5.80 12.01 -15.59
C GLN A 98 -5.13 12.23 -14.24
N VAL A 99 -3.83 12.58 -14.23
CA VAL A 99 -3.10 12.92 -12.99
C VAL A 99 -3.75 14.11 -12.29
N GLU A 100 -4.11 15.16 -13.03
CA GLU A 100 -4.77 16.35 -12.46
C GLU A 100 -6.13 15.99 -11.82
N GLN A 101 -6.93 15.15 -12.48
CA GLN A 101 -8.22 14.69 -11.95
C GLN A 101 -8.05 13.91 -10.65
N VAL A 102 -7.07 12.99 -10.57
CA VAL A 102 -6.74 12.25 -9.35
C VAL A 102 -6.37 13.20 -8.21
N LEU A 103 -5.53 14.19 -8.48
CA LEU A 103 -5.10 15.17 -7.47
C LEU A 103 -6.25 16.07 -6.99
N LYS A 104 -7.19 16.43 -7.88
CA LYS A 104 -8.38 17.22 -7.54
C LYS A 104 -9.41 16.43 -6.75
N GLN A 105 -9.59 15.14 -7.03
CA GLN A 105 -10.51 14.27 -6.27
C GLN A 105 -10.09 14.17 -4.79
N GLY A 106 -8.79 14.18 -4.51
CA GLY A 106 -8.27 14.18 -3.14
C GLY A 106 -8.45 15.50 -2.37
N ALA A 107 -8.88 16.59 -3.03
CA ALA A 107 -9.02 17.91 -2.40
C ALA A 107 -10.32 18.09 -1.60
N GLY A 108 -11.32 17.22 -1.80
CA GLY A 108 -12.62 17.25 -1.09
C GLY A 108 -12.73 16.31 0.10
N LEU A 109 -11.73 15.46 0.34
CA LEU A 109 -11.70 14.52 1.46
C LEU A 109 -11.19 15.19 2.73
N SER A 110 -11.66 14.76 3.90
CA SER A 110 -10.99 15.14 5.14
C SER A 110 -9.54 14.61 5.14
N ASN A 111 -8.65 15.27 5.89
CA ASN A 111 -7.25 14.82 6.01
C ASN A 111 -7.15 13.34 6.45
N LEU A 112 -8.10 12.88 7.27
CA LEU A 112 -8.23 11.51 7.74
C LEU A 112 -8.59 10.54 6.60
N GLU A 113 -9.60 10.87 5.79
CA GLU A 113 -10.02 10.04 4.66
C GLU A 113 -8.97 10.01 3.55
N LYS A 114 -8.35 11.15 3.25
CA LYS A 114 -7.24 11.21 2.31
C LYS A 114 -6.11 10.30 2.76
N ARG A 115 -5.68 10.43 4.03
CA ARG A 115 -4.61 9.60 4.58
C ARG A 115 -4.98 8.12 4.60
N LYS A 116 -6.22 7.75 4.95
CA LYS A 116 -6.70 6.36 4.87
C LYS A 116 -6.56 5.82 3.46
N SER A 117 -7.09 6.52 2.46
CA SER A 117 -7.03 6.11 1.06
C SER A 117 -5.59 5.90 0.58
N GLN A 118 -4.67 6.79 0.97
CA GLN A 118 -3.25 6.61 0.65
C GLN A 118 -2.68 5.32 1.25
N ILE A 119 -3.04 5.00 2.48
CA ILE A 119 -2.58 3.77 3.16
C ILE A 119 -3.24 2.53 2.52
N ASP A 120 -4.53 2.60 2.18
CA ASP A 120 -5.24 1.53 1.47
C ASP A 120 -4.51 1.19 0.16
N TYR A 121 -4.11 2.20 -0.61
CA TYR A 121 -3.33 2.03 -1.83
C TYR A 121 -1.96 1.36 -1.57
N MET A 122 -1.30 1.64 -0.44
CA MET A 122 -0.08 0.93 -0.07
C MET A 122 -0.33 -0.57 0.16
N VAL A 123 -1.49 -0.95 0.72
CA VAL A 123 -1.90 -2.36 0.87
C VAL A 123 -2.09 -3.02 -0.49
N GLU A 124 -2.77 -2.35 -1.43
CA GLU A 124 -2.95 -2.84 -2.81
C GLU A 124 -1.61 -3.08 -3.52
N LYS A 125 -0.63 -2.20 -3.29
CA LYS A 125 0.74 -2.34 -3.79
C LYS A 125 1.61 -3.30 -2.97
N ARG A 126 1.02 -4.01 -2.01
CA ARG A 126 1.70 -5.00 -1.14
C ARG A 126 2.83 -4.41 -0.28
N LYS A 127 2.83 -3.09 -0.08
CA LYS A 127 3.76 -2.37 0.82
C LYS A 127 3.28 -2.46 2.27
N TYR A 128 3.05 -3.69 2.75
CA TYR A 128 2.32 -3.94 4.00
C TYR A 128 2.97 -3.32 5.23
N ALA A 129 4.30 -3.35 5.35
CA ALA A 129 5.00 -2.79 6.51
C ALA A 129 4.82 -1.25 6.61
N ALA A 130 4.87 -0.55 5.47
CA ALA A 130 4.59 0.88 5.43
C ALA A 130 3.12 1.17 5.71
N ALA A 131 2.21 0.36 5.14
CA ALA A 131 0.78 0.50 5.37
C ALA A 131 0.39 0.33 6.85
N ILE A 132 0.96 -0.66 7.54
CA ILE A 132 0.72 -0.91 8.97
C ILE A 132 1.11 0.33 9.80
N ARG A 133 2.32 0.89 9.58
CA ARG A 133 2.74 2.14 10.24
C ARG A 133 1.80 3.30 9.93
N GLY A 134 1.32 3.38 8.69
CA GLY A 134 0.33 4.38 8.29
C GLY A 134 -0.97 4.27 9.10
N TYR A 135 -1.52 3.06 9.23
CA TYR A 135 -2.73 2.83 10.04
C TYR A 135 -2.49 3.06 11.53
N ASP A 136 -1.31 2.73 12.07
CA ASP A 136 -0.93 3.05 13.45
C ASP A 136 -1.05 4.55 13.73
N MET A 137 -0.39 5.38 12.92
CA MET A 137 -0.45 6.84 13.04
C MET A 137 -1.88 7.38 12.88
N LEU A 138 -2.67 6.76 11.99
CA LEU A 138 -4.05 7.18 11.75
C LEU A 138 -4.95 6.89 12.95
N LEU A 139 -4.79 5.73 13.59
CA LEU A 139 -5.51 5.34 14.80
C LEU A 139 -5.07 6.18 16.02
N GLU A 140 -3.78 6.50 16.12
CA GLU A 140 -3.27 7.43 17.15
C GLU A 140 -3.89 8.82 16.99
N THR A 141 -3.92 9.34 15.76
CA THR A 141 -4.57 10.62 15.45
C THR A 141 -6.06 10.58 15.80
N TRP A 142 -6.74 9.49 15.45
CA TRP A 142 -8.15 9.29 15.82
C TRP A 142 -8.37 9.35 17.34
N ASN A 143 -7.57 8.60 18.11
CA ASN A 143 -7.66 8.57 19.57
C ASN A 143 -7.42 9.96 20.19
N HIS A 144 -6.46 10.73 19.65
CA HIS A 144 -6.20 12.08 20.13
C HIS A 144 -7.40 13.02 19.87
N LEU A 145 -7.96 12.99 18.65
CA LEU A 145 -9.14 13.78 18.31
C LEU A 145 -10.36 13.40 19.17
N GLU A 146 -10.53 12.12 19.46
CA GLU A 146 -11.57 11.59 20.37
C GLU A 146 -11.41 12.14 21.80
N GLN A 147 -10.18 12.13 22.34
CA GLN A 147 -9.87 12.65 23.67
C GLN A 147 -10.09 14.17 23.78
N GLU A 148 -9.83 14.91 22.69
CA GLU A 148 -10.08 16.34 22.60
C GLU A 148 -11.58 16.68 22.41
N GLY A 149 -12.45 15.68 22.28
CA GLY A 149 -13.89 15.87 22.05
C GLY A 149 -14.21 16.50 20.69
N LYS A 150 -13.31 16.38 19.71
CA LYS A 150 -13.55 16.87 18.35
C LYS A 150 -14.52 15.96 17.61
N GLU A 151 -15.24 16.53 16.66
CA GLU A 151 -16.12 15.76 15.78
C GLU A 151 -15.28 14.78 14.95
N LEU A 152 -15.65 13.50 15.02
CA LEU A 152 -14.99 12.41 14.32
C LEU A 152 -15.87 11.91 13.18
N PRO A 153 -15.27 11.33 12.12
CA PRO A 153 -16.03 10.58 11.13
C PRO A 153 -16.82 9.43 11.78
N ALA A 154 -17.82 8.90 11.08
CA ALA A 154 -18.66 7.81 11.58
C ALA A 154 -17.81 6.61 12.05
N GLY A 155 -18.27 5.88 13.08
CA GLY A 155 -17.58 4.72 13.64
C GLY A 155 -17.19 3.66 12.61
N LYS A 156 -17.99 3.52 11.54
CA LYS A 156 -17.69 2.68 10.37
C LYS A 156 -16.34 2.99 9.71
N VAL A 157 -15.90 4.25 9.71
CA VAL A 157 -14.58 4.65 9.18
C VAL A 157 -13.46 4.09 10.06
N ARG A 158 -13.63 4.14 11.40
CA ARG A 158 -12.68 3.54 12.35
C ARG A 158 -12.61 2.03 12.19
N ALA A 159 -13.77 1.36 12.05
CA ALA A 159 -13.84 -0.08 11.80
C ALA A 159 -13.11 -0.46 10.50
N ALA A 160 -13.31 0.29 9.41
CA ALA A 160 -12.61 0.08 8.15
C ALA A 160 -11.08 0.25 8.26
N ILE A 161 -10.61 1.22 9.06
CA ILE A 161 -9.16 1.39 9.33
C ILE A 161 -8.60 0.17 10.07
N LEU A 162 -9.29 -0.30 11.12
CA LEU A 162 -8.89 -1.49 11.87
C LEU A 162 -8.88 -2.73 10.97
N HIS A 163 -9.93 -2.94 10.17
CA HIS A 163 -10.03 -4.05 9.23
C HIS A 163 -8.88 -4.04 8.22
N ASN A 164 -8.63 -2.91 7.55
CA ASN A 164 -7.60 -2.83 6.52
C ASN A 164 -6.18 -2.99 7.10
N LYS A 165 -5.96 -2.59 8.36
CA LYS A 165 -4.74 -2.93 9.08
C LYS A 165 -4.61 -4.44 9.30
N GLY A 166 -5.70 -5.12 9.66
CA GLY A 166 -5.78 -6.58 9.69
C GLY A 166 -5.40 -7.22 8.36
N VAL A 167 -5.93 -6.72 7.24
CA VAL A 167 -5.57 -7.17 5.89
C VAL A 167 -4.08 -7.02 5.61
N ALA A 168 -3.48 -5.88 5.98
CA ALA A 168 -2.04 -5.66 5.81
C ALA A 168 -1.20 -6.66 6.65
N LEU A 169 -1.62 -6.96 7.88
CA LEU A 169 -0.98 -7.95 8.75
C LEU A 169 -1.10 -9.38 8.19
N THR A 170 -2.25 -9.74 7.64
CA THR A 170 -2.46 -11.00 6.92
C THR A 170 -1.51 -11.14 5.73
N GLY A 171 -1.25 -10.04 5.01
CA GLY A 171 -0.25 -10.00 3.93
C GLY A 171 1.19 -10.31 4.38
N LEU A 172 1.49 -10.15 5.67
CA LEU A 172 2.76 -10.54 6.31
C LEU A 172 2.66 -11.85 7.10
N MET A 173 1.54 -12.56 7.01
CA MET A 173 1.26 -13.81 7.74
C MET A 173 1.23 -13.64 9.27
N PHE A 174 1.01 -12.44 9.79
CA PHE A 174 0.82 -12.19 11.22
C PHE A 174 -0.66 -12.37 11.62
N TYR A 175 -1.14 -13.61 11.51
CA TYR A 175 -2.55 -13.96 11.65
C TYR A 175 -3.11 -13.71 13.06
N ASP A 176 -2.30 -13.90 14.10
CA ASP A 176 -2.64 -13.58 15.50
C ASP A 176 -3.00 -12.10 15.68
N LYS A 177 -2.16 -11.21 15.15
CA LYS A 177 -2.37 -9.77 15.18
C LYS A 177 -3.50 -9.36 14.26
N ALA A 178 -3.60 -9.97 13.07
CA ALA A 178 -4.69 -9.69 12.14
C ALA A 178 -6.05 -10.02 12.78
N ALA A 179 -6.17 -11.18 13.43
CA ALA A 179 -7.38 -11.60 14.15
C ALA A 179 -7.77 -10.57 15.22
N TYR A 180 -6.81 -10.05 15.98
CA TYR A 180 -7.08 -8.97 16.94
C TYR A 180 -7.76 -7.76 16.27
N TYR A 181 -7.19 -7.24 15.17
CA TYR A 181 -7.74 -6.05 14.51
C TYR A 181 -9.06 -6.29 13.79
N PHE A 182 -9.29 -7.48 13.22
CA PHE A 182 -10.59 -7.84 12.66
C PHE A 182 -11.68 -7.93 13.73
N ASN A 183 -11.36 -8.48 14.90
CA ASN A 183 -12.29 -8.51 16.03
C ASN A 183 -12.61 -7.11 16.55
N GLU A 184 -11.60 -6.24 16.68
CA GLU A 184 -11.83 -4.83 17.08
C GLU A 184 -12.65 -4.07 16.03
N ALA A 185 -12.45 -4.33 14.73
CA ALA A 185 -13.28 -3.77 13.67
C ALA A 185 -14.74 -4.23 13.82
N TRP A 186 -14.97 -5.54 14.01
CA TRP A 186 -16.31 -6.11 14.17
C TRP A 186 -17.03 -5.58 15.42
N LYS A 187 -16.33 -5.39 16.54
CA LYS A 187 -16.90 -4.75 17.74
C LYS A 187 -17.26 -3.28 17.50
N THR A 188 -16.52 -2.59 16.64
CA THR A 188 -16.72 -1.16 16.34
C THR A 188 -17.89 -0.95 15.37
N ASP A 189 -17.97 -1.77 14.33
CA ASP A 189 -19.07 -1.80 13.35
C ASP A 189 -19.38 -3.26 13.02
N PRO A 190 -20.44 -3.85 13.62
CA PRO A 190 -20.79 -5.25 13.39
C PRO A 190 -21.19 -5.50 11.93
N ASP A 191 -20.21 -5.90 11.12
CA ASP A 191 -20.38 -6.29 9.72
C ASP A 191 -19.84 -7.70 9.47
N ARG A 192 -20.47 -8.40 8.52
CA ARG A 192 -20.12 -9.79 8.20
C ARG A 192 -18.70 -9.93 7.65
N GLU A 193 -18.23 -8.94 6.90
CA GLU A 193 -16.88 -8.92 6.34
C GLU A 193 -15.81 -8.96 7.44
N HIS A 194 -16.04 -8.23 8.54
CA HIS A 194 -15.10 -8.19 9.66
C HIS A 194 -15.08 -9.52 10.44
N LEU A 195 -16.26 -10.12 10.65
CA LEU A 195 -16.38 -11.42 11.32
C LEU A 195 -15.74 -12.56 10.49
N ASP A 196 -16.01 -12.62 9.19
CA ASP A 196 -15.43 -13.62 8.30
C ASP A 196 -13.90 -13.52 8.30
N ALA A 197 -13.34 -12.30 8.23
CA ALA A 197 -11.91 -12.08 8.28
C ALA A 197 -11.29 -12.45 9.63
N TYR A 198 -12.00 -12.18 10.74
CA TYR A 198 -11.58 -12.58 12.09
C TYR A 198 -11.48 -14.11 12.22
N LEU A 199 -12.53 -14.83 11.83
CA LEU A 199 -12.57 -16.30 11.88
C LEU A 199 -11.50 -16.90 10.96
N ALA A 200 -11.33 -16.36 9.75
CA ALA A 200 -10.28 -16.78 8.83
C ALA A 200 -8.89 -16.58 9.41
N ALA A 201 -8.60 -15.42 10.02
CA ALA A 201 -7.32 -15.18 10.67
C ALA A 201 -7.11 -16.14 11.85
N LYS A 202 -8.13 -16.42 12.67
CA LYS A 202 -8.06 -17.42 13.74
C LYS A 202 -7.80 -18.84 13.22
N ARG A 203 -8.40 -19.20 12.09
CA ARG A 203 -8.18 -20.50 11.45
C ARG A 203 -6.77 -20.67 10.89
N MET A 204 -6.16 -19.58 10.42
CA MET A 204 -4.77 -19.56 9.95
C MET A 204 -3.76 -19.50 11.11
N GLU A 205 -4.13 -18.90 12.24
CA GLU A 205 -3.30 -18.83 13.47
C GLU A 205 -3.25 -20.18 14.20
N LEU A 206 -4.40 -20.85 14.33
CA LEU A 206 -4.58 -22.02 15.20
C LEU A 206 -4.37 -23.34 14.45
N THR A 207 -3.92 -24.36 15.18
CA THR A 207 -4.02 -25.75 14.72
C THR A 207 -5.49 -26.17 14.62
N GLU A 208 -5.79 -27.18 13.82
CA GLU A 208 -7.16 -27.70 13.63
C GLU A 208 -7.88 -27.99 14.97
N ASP A 209 -7.28 -28.78 15.87
CA ASP A 209 -7.86 -29.10 17.18
C ASP A 209 -8.16 -27.83 18.02
N ALA A 210 -7.24 -26.87 18.00
CA ALA A 210 -7.38 -25.60 18.72
C ALA A 210 -8.47 -24.71 18.11
N TYR A 211 -8.62 -24.73 16.78
CA TYR A 211 -9.68 -24.00 16.10
C TYR A 211 -11.06 -24.62 16.36
N VAL A 212 -11.17 -25.95 16.38
CA VAL A 212 -12.40 -26.64 16.77
C VAL A 212 -12.78 -26.28 18.20
N ALA A 213 -11.82 -26.28 19.14
CA ALA A 213 -12.04 -25.86 20.51
C ALA A 213 -12.46 -24.38 20.59
N PHE A 214 -11.85 -23.51 19.80
CA PHE A 214 -12.23 -22.10 19.69
C PHE A 214 -13.68 -21.93 19.19
N ALA A 215 -14.07 -22.61 18.12
CA ALA A 215 -15.43 -22.54 17.59
C ALA A 215 -16.47 -23.07 18.60
N ALA A 216 -16.15 -24.13 19.35
CA ALA A 216 -17.00 -24.66 20.41
C ALA A 216 -17.17 -23.68 21.60
N GLN A 217 -16.17 -22.84 21.86
CA GLN A 217 -16.22 -21.81 22.91
C GLN A 217 -16.96 -20.53 22.48
N ASN A 218 -17.24 -20.35 21.18
CA ASN A 218 -17.92 -19.18 20.61
C ASN A 218 -19.17 -19.63 19.81
N PRO A 219 -20.18 -20.22 20.49
CA PRO A 219 -21.33 -20.86 19.82
C PRO A 219 -22.17 -19.89 18.98
N GLU A 220 -22.13 -18.60 19.28
CA GLU A 220 -22.80 -17.54 18.51
C GLU A 220 -22.24 -17.38 17.09
N ASN A 221 -21.01 -17.82 16.85
CA ASN A 221 -20.33 -17.77 15.55
C ASN A 221 -20.12 -19.17 14.93
N TYR A 222 -20.82 -20.19 15.44
CA TYR A 222 -20.62 -21.58 15.04
C TYR A 222 -21.02 -21.82 13.57
N THR A 223 -22.13 -21.22 13.13
CA THR A 223 -22.60 -21.34 11.74
C THR A 223 -21.56 -20.77 10.78
N GLU A 224 -21.04 -19.60 11.11
CA GLU A 224 -20.02 -18.87 10.38
C GLU A 224 -18.70 -19.62 10.31
N SER A 225 -18.30 -20.22 11.43
CA SER A 225 -17.11 -21.07 11.49
C SER A 225 -17.24 -22.28 10.56
N LEU A 226 -18.42 -22.91 10.50
CA LEU A 226 -18.69 -24.03 9.60
C LEU A 226 -18.73 -23.61 8.12
N GLU A 227 -19.30 -22.46 7.81
CA GLU A 227 -19.29 -21.90 6.46
C GLU A 227 -17.86 -21.59 5.98
N LEU A 228 -17.02 -21.07 6.88
CA LEU A 228 -15.61 -20.84 6.60
C LEU A 228 -14.86 -22.14 6.31
N GLU A 229 -15.02 -23.20 7.12
CA GLU A 229 -14.37 -24.49 6.86
C GLU A 229 -14.75 -25.04 5.48
N LYS A 230 -16.03 -24.97 5.09
CA LYS A 230 -16.47 -25.38 3.74
C LYS A 230 -15.77 -24.59 2.64
N ARG A 231 -15.57 -23.28 2.83
CA ARG A 231 -14.85 -22.43 1.87
C ARG A 231 -13.37 -22.80 1.81
N ILE A 232 -12.74 -23.08 2.95
CA ILE A 232 -11.33 -23.52 3.01
C ILE A 232 -11.16 -24.85 2.27
N GLU A 233 -12.01 -25.85 2.55
CA GLU A 233 -11.98 -27.12 1.82
C GLU A 233 -12.15 -26.94 0.32
N GLN A 234 -13.03 -26.03 -0.10
CA GLN A 234 -13.21 -25.71 -1.52
C GLN A 234 -11.94 -25.08 -2.11
N PHE A 235 -11.35 -24.09 -1.43
CA PHE A 235 -10.11 -23.45 -1.88
C PHE A 235 -8.94 -24.43 -1.95
N GLU A 236 -8.84 -25.37 -1.01
CA GLU A 236 -7.85 -26.44 -1.07
C GLU A 236 -8.04 -27.29 -2.34
N ARG A 237 -9.26 -27.77 -2.61
CA ARG A 237 -9.55 -28.55 -3.83
C ARG A 237 -9.27 -27.79 -5.12
N GLU A 238 -9.53 -26.49 -5.15
CA GLU A 238 -9.24 -25.61 -6.29
C GLU A 238 -7.72 -25.40 -6.45
N TRP A 239 -7.00 -25.22 -5.34
CA TRP A 239 -5.55 -25.08 -5.31
C TRP A 239 -4.86 -26.34 -5.83
N GLU A 240 -5.34 -27.54 -5.45
CA GLU A 240 -4.78 -28.81 -5.90
C GLU A 240 -4.81 -29.01 -7.42
N GLN A 241 -5.71 -28.31 -8.12
CA GLN A 241 -5.83 -28.37 -9.58
C GLN A 241 -4.87 -27.42 -10.28
N GLN A 242 -4.24 -26.49 -9.55
CA GLN A 242 -3.36 -25.48 -10.13
C GLN A 242 -2.02 -26.06 -10.60
N PRO A 243 -1.41 -25.54 -11.67
CA PRO A 243 -0.05 -25.89 -12.08
C PRO A 243 0.98 -25.78 -10.96
N GLU A 244 0.85 -24.77 -10.11
CA GLU A 244 1.73 -24.47 -8.99
C GLU A 244 1.71 -25.57 -7.93
N TYR A 245 0.53 -26.13 -7.64
CA TYR A 245 0.41 -27.28 -6.74
C TYR A 245 1.13 -28.50 -7.30
N ARG A 246 0.97 -28.78 -8.61
CA ARG A 246 1.71 -29.87 -9.27
C ARG A 246 3.22 -29.65 -9.20
N GLN A 247 3.70 -28.42 -9.38
CA GLN A 247 5.11 -28.09 -9.20
C GLN A 247 5.58 -28.32 -7.76
N LEU A 248 4.78 -27.95 -6.76
CA LEU A 248 5.07 -28.20 -5.36
C LEU A 248 5.18 -29.71 -5.06
N ARG A 249 4.25 -30.52 -5.60
CA ARG A 249 4.28 -31.99 -5.49
C ARG A 249 5.55 -32.59 -6.10
N LEU A 250 5.89 -32.19 -7.32
CA LEU A 250 7.11 -32.65 -8.01
C LEU A 250 8.39 -32.30 -7.22
N ARG A 251 8.43 -31.13 -6.56
CA ARG A 251 9.55 -30.78 -5.68
C ARG A 251 9.68 -31.74 -4.49
N GLY A 252 8.56 -32.22 -3.95
CA GLY A 252 8.56 -33.28 -2.94
C GLY A 252 9.23 -34.55 -3.44
N ASP A 253 8.91 -34.97 -4.67
CA ASP A 253 9.50 -36.16 -5.29
C ASP A 253 11.00 -35.98 -5.59
N TRP A 254 11.41 -34.83 -6.12
CA TRP A 254 12.82 -34.53 -6.38
C TRP A 254 13.65 -34.47 -5.10
N ARG A 255 13.09 -33.98 -4.00
CA ARG A 255 13.78 -33.98 -2.70
C ARG A 255 14.26 -35.37 -2.29
N VAL A 256 13.52 -36.41 -2.68
CA VAL A 256 13.82 -37.81 -2.37
C VAL A 256 14.66 -38.46 -3.49
N ASN A 257 14.30 -38.22 -4.75
CA ASN A 257 14.80 -39.03 -5.88
C ASN A 257 15.80 -38.30 -6.79
N ASP A 258 15.84 -36.97 -6.78
CA ASP A 258 16.69 -36.14 -7.66
C ASP A 258 17.07 -34.82 -6.96
N ARG A 259 18.06 -34.92 -6.07
CA ARG A 259 18.47 -33.80 -5.22
C ARG A 259 19.06 -32.63 -6.01
N VAL A 260 19.73 -32.90 -7.12
CA VAL A 260 20.32 -31.86 -7.98
C VAL A 260 19.21 -30.99 -8.56
N LYS A 261 18.14 -31.61 -9.08
CA LYS A 261 17.00 -30.88 -9.62
C LYS A 261 16.20 -30.14 -8.56
N TYR A 262 16.05 -30.74 -7.37
CA TYR A 262 15.43 -30.09 -6.22
C TYR A 262 16.17 -28.80 -5.81
N ASP A 263 17.49 -28.89 -5.65
CA ASP A 263 18.31 -27.76 -5.23
C ASP A 263 18.33 -26.63 -6.28
N ALA A 264 18.44 -26.97 -7.56
CA ALA A 264 18.40 -25.99 -8.65
C ALA A 264 17.06 -25.22 -8.72
N GLU A 265 15.92 -25.91 -8.59
CA GLU A 265 14.62 -25.24 -8.60
C GLU A 265 14.41 -24.39 -7.34
N ASN A 266 14.90 -24.84 -6.17
CA ASN A 266 14.86 -24.04 -4.95
C ASN A 266 15.65 -22.75 -5.10
N GLU A 267 16.83 -22.80 -5.71
CA GLU A 267 17.65 -21.62 -5.96
C GLU A 267 16.92 -20.64 -6.90
N ARG A 268 16.35 -21.14 -8.00
CA ARG A 268 15.55 -20.34 -8.94
C ARG A 268 14.38 -19.63 -8.26
N LEU A 269 13.59 -20.37 -7.47
CA LEU A 269 12.44 -19.83 -6.74
C LEU A 269 12.88 -18.83 -5.68
N THR A 270 13.93 -19.16 -4.92
CA THR A 270 14.49 -18.26 -3.89
C THR A 270 14.97 -16.96 -4.52
N GLN A 271 15.62 -17.01 -5.68
CA GLN A 271 16.07 -15.81 -6.38
C GLN A 271 14.89 -14.97 -6.91
N ALA A 272 13.86 -15.60 -7.46
CA ALA A 272 12.64 -14.91 -7.88
C ALA A 272 11.94 -14.21 -6.70
N LEU A 273 11.80 -14.90 -5.57
CA LEU A 273 11.23 -14.34 -4.34
C LEU A 273 12.08 -13.20 -3.78
N LYS A 274 13.42 -13.35 -3.75
CA LYS A 274 14.34 -12.28 -3.35
C LYS A 274 14.20 -11.04 -4.24
N ASN A 275 14.08 -11.22 -5.55
CA ASN A 275 13.89 -10.11 -6.47
C ASN A 275 12.54 -9.42 -6.24
N SER A 276 11.46 -10.19 -6.10
CA SER A 276 10.13 -9.64 -5.80
C SER A 276 10.11 -8.89 -4.45
N TYR A 277 10.74 -9.45 -3.42
CA TYR A 277 10.86 -8.81 -2.11
C TYR A 277 11.70 -7.53 -2.16
N ARG A 278 12.82 -7.53 -2.91
CA ARG A 278 13.58 -6.29 -3.13
C ARG A 278 12.71 -5.24 -3.80
N THR A 279 11.89 -5.59 -4.78
CA THR A 279 10.95 -4.63 -5.38
C THR A 279 9.89 -4.13 -4.39
N SER A 280 9.47 -4.94 -3.41
CA SER A 280 8.46 -4.52 -2.42
C SER A 280 9.03 -3.73 -1.25
N VAL A 281 10.33 -3.83 -0.98
CA VAL A 281 11.02 -3.16 0.15
C VAL A 281 11.97 -2.05 -0.30
N SER A 282 12.44 -2.07 -1.54
CA SER A 282 13.10 -0.92 -2.18
C SER A 282 12.04 0.16 -2.37
N VAL A 283 12.02 1.07 -1.39
CA VAL A 283 11.43 2.40 -1.48
C VAL A 283 12.61 3.35 -1.68
#